data_AF-A0A350BVM1-F1
#
_entry.id   AF-A0A350BVM1-F1
#
_cell.length_a   1.000
_cell.length_b   1.000
_cell.length_c   1.000
_cell.angle_alpha   90.00
_cell.angle_beta   90.00
_cell.angle_gamma   90.00
#
_symmetry.space_group_name_H-M   'P 1'
#
loop_
_entity.id
_entity.type
_entity.pdbx_description
1 polymer ?
#
loop_
_entity_poly.entity_id
_entity_poly.type
_entity_poly.pdbx_seq_one_letter_code
_entity_poly.pdbx_strand_id
1 'polypeptide(L)'
;MLTKEIRSRIEEELQIDLDQRTASGRHLRRRDHVYARALYYGICREVTNLSLDEIGKTLDQNHATVLHSIKNVFSNLEFWSEKFYVRTYNKVLSEVDPIKQALKDEKAKNKSYLQLLGQNALLQSMLDKANDEVENSGEYREKYIKANVRLQHLKGLILKKQSISAAKNFIAELELIKE
;
A
#
# COMPACT_ATOMS: atom_id res chain seq x y z
N MET A 1 11.86 12.08 2.31
CA MET A 1 10.69 12.97 2.21
C MET A 1 10.58 13.83 3.45
N LEU A 2 10.35 13.27 4.64
CA LEU A 2 10.29 14.07 5.88
C LEU A 2 11.66 14.60 6.36
N THR A 3 12.74 13.82 6.24
CA THR A 3 14.10 14.27 6.61
C THR A 3 14.58 15.44 5.77
N LYS A 4 14.29 15.45 4.46
CA LYS A 4 14.60 16.58 3.58
C LYS A 4 13.85 17.83 4.01
N GLU A 5 12.59 17.67 4.37
CA GLU A 5 11.74 18.76 4.81
C GLU A 5 12.21 19.37 6.16
N ILE A 6 12.62 18.53 7.13
CA ILE A 6 13.25 18.98 8.38
C ILE A 6 14.55 19.74 8.08
N ARG A 7 15.37 19.19 7.17
CA ARG A 7 16.63 19.82 6.74
C ARG A 7 16.36 21.22 6.22
N SER A 8 15.49 21.36 5.22
CA SER A 8 15.15 22.65 4.61
C SER A 8 14.70 23.69 5.64
N ARG A 9 13.77 23.33 6.54
CA ARG A 9 13.30 24.25 7.59
C ARG A 9 14.42 24.74 8.52
N ILE A 10 15.33 23.86 8.90
CA ILE A 10 16.46 24.24 9.77
C ILE A 10 17.43 25.13 9.00
N GLU A 11 17.75 24.80 7.76
CA GLU A 11 18.66 25.59 6.92
C GLU A 11 18.09 26.98 6.64
N GLU A 12 16.77 27.08 6.42
CA GLU A 12 16.05 28.35 6.27
C GLU A 12 16.01 29.16 7.58
N GLU A 13 15.67 28.55 8.71
CA GLU A 13 15.56 29.29 9.97
C GLU A 13 16.92 29.80 10.47
N LEU A 14 17.98 29.02 10.24
CA LEU A 14 19.33 29.32 10.71
C LEU A 14 20.21 30.01 9.66
N GLN A 15 19.78 30.06 8.39
CA GLN A 15 20.56 30.55 7.26
C GLN A 15 21.93 29.84 7.16
N ILE A 16 21.93 28.53 7.32
CA ILE A 16 23.12 27.66 7.36
C ILE A 16 22.90 26.45 6.46
N ASP A 17 23.93 26.02 5.73
CA ASP A 17 23.94 24.71 5.07
C ASP A 17 24.45 23.63 6.05
N LEU A 18 23.60 22.65 6.36
CA LEU A 18 23.91 21.56 7.28
C LEU A 18 25.02 20.64 6.75
N ASP A 19 25.21 20.61 5.44
CA ASP A 19 26.21 19.81 4.75
C ASP A 19 27.45 20.63 4.33
N GLN A 20 27.58 21.87 4.84
CA GLN A 20 28.72 22.72 4.49
C GLN A 20 30.05 22.01 4.78
N ARG A 21 30.93 21.97 3.76
CA ARG A 21 32.23 21.28 3.82
C ARG A 21 33.40 22.27 3.89
N THR A 22 34.50 21.80 4.50
CA THR A 22 35.81 22.45 4.44
C THR A 22 36.49 22.16 3.11
N ALA A 23 37.59 22.86 2.81
CA ALA A 23 38.43 22.60 1.64
C ALA A 23 38.95 21.15 1.56
N SER A 24 39.04 20.45 2.71
CA SER A 24 39.45 19.05 2.78
C SER A 24 38.27 18.06 2.63
N GLY A 25 37.08 18.51 2.22
CA GLY A 25 35.88 17.68 2.05
C GLY A 25 35.19 17.23 3.35
N ARG A 26 35.66 17.67 4.53
CA ARG A 26 35.06 17.30 5.83
C ARG A 26 33.95 18.27 6.19
N HIS A 27 32.94 17.85 6.95
CA HIS A 27 31.93 18.78 7.44
C HIS A 27 32.54 19.90 8.28
N LEU A 28 32.02 21.10 8.08
CA LEU A 28 32.37 22.25 8.87
C LEU A 28 31.94 22.04 10.33
N ARG A 29 32.90 22.24 11.23
CA ARG A 29 32.75 22.00 12.68
C ARG A 29 32.68 23.29 13.49
N ARG A 30 32.33 24.41 12.84
CA ARG A 30 31.98 25.63 13.58
C ARG A 30 30.75 25.37 14.45
N ARG A 31 30.68 26.04 15.60
CA ARG A 31 29.67 25.77 16.65
C ARG A 31 28.25 25.86 16.09
N ASP A 32 27.97 26.90 15.33
CA ASP A 32 26.72 27.13 14.61
C ASP A 32 26.28 25.93 13.75
N HIS A 33 27.20 25.33 12.97
CA HIS A 33 26.93 24.17 12.11
C HIS A 33 26.79 22.87 12.90
N VAL A 34 27.53 22.73 14.01
CA VAL A 34 27.42 21.58 14.91
C VAL A 34 26.06 21.61 15.61
N TYR A 35 25.62 22.79 16.05
CA TYR A 35 24.34 22.96 16.73
C TYR A 35 23.17 22.81 15.76
N ALA A 36 23.25 23.38 14.56
CA ALA A 36 22.25 23.17 13.51
C ALA A 36 22.05 21.68 13.21
N ARG A 37 23.15 20.91 13.07
CA ARG A 37 23.08 19.45 12.88
C ARG A 37 22.53 18.72 14.10
N ALA A 38 22.87 19.16 15.31
CA ALA A 38 22.30 18.61 16.54
C ALA A 38 20.77 18.77 16.60
N LEU A 39 20.25 19.93 16.20
CA LEU A 39 18.80 20.14 16.07
C LEU A 39 18.20 19.20 15.03
N TYR A 40 18.80 19.12 13.85
CA TYR A 40 18.36 18.25 12.77
C TYR A 40 18.24 16.78 13.21
N TYR A 41 19.28 16.27 13.87
CA TYR A 41 19.28 14.89 14.38
C TYR A 41 18.27 14.68 15.50
N GLY A 42 18.10 15.65 16.40
CA GLY A 42 17.10 15.62 17.47
C GLY A 42 15.69 15.49 16.89
N ILE A 43 15.32 16.39 15.97
CA ILE A 43 13.99 16.39 15.34
C ILE A 43 13.79 15.11 14.54
N CYS A 44 14.76 14.69 13.72
CA CYS A 44 14.66 13.43 12.97
C CYS A 44 14.42 12.24 13.89
N ARG A 45 15.01 12.21 15.09
CA ARG A 45 14.84 11.12 16.04
C ARG A 45 13.46 11.11 16.70
N GLU A 46 12.83 12.28 16.86
CA GLU A 46 11.50 12.42 17.46
C GLU A 46 10.36 12.16 16.45
N VAL A 47 10.53 12.63 15.22
CA VAL A 47 9.45 12.63 14.22
C VAL A 47 9.49 11.45 13.25
N THR A 48 10.61 10.75 13.15
CA THR A 48 10.78 9.61 12.24
C THR A 48 11.04 8.30 12.98
N ASN A 49 10.81 7.17 12.29
CA ASN A 49 11.20 5.84 12.79
C ASN A 49 12.58 5.39 12.29
N LEU A 50 13.40 6.32 11.78
CA LEU A 50 14.71 6.00 11.21
C LEU A 50 15.70 5.61 12.31
N SER A 51 16.57 4.66 11.97
CA SER A 51 17.76 4.32 12.74
C SER A 51 18.78 5.46 12.71
N LEU A 52 19.71 5.48 13.66
CA LEU A 52 20.79 6.48 13.70
C LEU A 52 21.69 6.42 12.45
N ASP A 53 21.84 5.22 11.88
CA ASP A 53 22.59 5.02 10.63
C ASP A 53 21.86 5.62 9.43
N GLU A 54 20.55 5.37 9.31
CA GLU A 54 19.72 5.97 8.26
C GLU A 54 19.68 7.50 8.37
N ILE A 55 19.57 8.05 9.59
CA ILE A 55 19.67 9.49 9.84
C ILE A 55 21.06 10.00 9.42
N GLY A 56 22.12 9.32 9.82
CA GLY A 56 23.49 9.72 9.48
C GLY A 56 23.73 9.78 7.98
N LYS A 57 23.24 8.78 7.24
CA LYS A 57 23.32 8.74 5.77
C LYS A 57 22.69 9.94 5.08
N THR A 58 21.71 10.62 5.68
CA THR A 58 21.10 11.83 5.09
C THR A 58 22.05 13.02 5.00
N LEU A 59 23.12 13.04 5.79
CA LEU A 59 24.18 14.04 5.79
C LEU A 59 25.57 13.40 5.68
N ASP A 60 25.68 12.20 5.09
CA ASP A 60 26.96 11.50 4.92
C ASP A 60 27.78 11.39 6.24
N GLN A 61 27.08 11.05 7.32
CA GLN A 61 27.62 10.86 8.66
C GLN A 61 27.42 9.42 9.14
N ASN A 62 28.34 8.97 9.99
CA ASN A 62 28.17 7.69 10.68
C ASN A 62 27.19 7.82 11.86
N HIS A 63 26.57 6.70 12.22
CA HIS A 63 25.63 6.62 13.34
C HIS A 63 26.22 7.10 14.68
N ALA A 64 27.53 6.90 14.90
CA ALA A 64 28.22 7.34 16.11
C ALA A 64 28.25 8.88 16.24
N THR A 65 28.40 9.59 15.13
CA THR A 65 28.37 11.06 15.11
C THR A 65 26.97 11.58 15.41
N VAL A 66 25.94 10.97 14.82
CA VAL A 66 24.54 11.28 15.13
C VAL A 66 24.25 11.07 16.62
N LEU A 67 24.65 9.90 17.15
CA LEU A 67 24.48 9.56 18.56
C LEU A 67 25.18 10.57 19.48
N HIS A 68 26.45 10.90 19.17
CA HIS A 68 27.22 11.84 19.94
C HIS A 68 26.58 13.23 19.94
N SER A 69 26.14 13.70 18.76
CA SER A 69 25.49 14.99 18.60
C SER A 69 24.20 15.09 19.41
N ILE A 70 23.36 14.04 19.39
CA ILE A 70 22.13 14.02 20.18
C ILE A 70 22.45 14.01 21.68
N LYS A 71 23.35 13.13 22.12
CA LYS A 71 23.61 12.91 23.55
C LYS A 71 24.43 14.00 24.23
N ASN A 72 25.30 14.68 23.50
CA ASN A 72 26.28 15.59 24.09
C ASN A 72 26.12 17.03 23.63
N VAL A 73 25.49 17.27 22.47
CA VAL A 73 25.27 18.64 21.97
C VAL A 73 23.82 19.03 22.19
N PHE A 74 22.89 18.31 21.55
CA PHE A 74 21.46 18.65 21.59
C PHE A 74 20.89 18.69 23.02
N SER A 75 21.14 17.64 23.81
CA SER A 75 20.70 17.52 25.21
C SER A 75 21.22 18.62 26.13
N ASN A 76 22.33 19.27 25.79
CA ASN A 76 22.98 20.29 26.62
C ASN A 76 22.68 21.72 26.15
N LEU A 77 21.96 21.93 25.04
CA LEU A 77 21.66 23.27 24.53
C LEU A 77 20.91 24.14 25.55
N GLU A 78 19.97 23.56 26.28
CA GLU A 78 19.22 24.27 27.32
C GLU A 78 20.13 24.63 28.51
N PHE A 79 20.96 23.68 28.96
CA PHE A 79 21.92 23.90 30.03
C PHE A 79 22.93 25.01 29.68
N TRP A 80 23.40 25.05 28.44
CA TRP A 80 24.29 26.11 27.94
C TRP A 80 23.59 27.44 27.66
N SER A 81 22.28 27.55 27.96
CA SER A 81 21.49 28.75 27.70
C SER A 81 21.45 29.17 26.22
N GLU A 82 21.56 28.21 25.30
CA GLU A 82 21.53 28.40 23.86
C GLU A 82 20.07 28.57 23.36
N LYS A 83 19.35 29.54 23.97
CA LYS A 83 17.90 29.73 23.82
C LYS A 83 17.45 29.94 22.37
N PHE A 84 18.31 30.51 21.53
CA PHE A 84 18.02 30.67 20.10
C PHE A 84 17.78 29.30 19.44
N TYR A 85 18.71 28.37 19.60
CA TYR A 85 18.61 27.02 19.03
C TYR A 85 17.46 26.21 19.64
N VAL A 86 17.19 26.36 20.94
CA VAL A 86 16.03 25.73 21.60
C VAL A 86 14.70 26.25 21.01
N ARG A 87 14.59 27.55 20.73
CA ARG A 87 13.40 28.11 20.07
C ARG A 87 13.25 27.62 18.64
N THR A 88 14.34 27.60 17.87
CA THR A 88 14.37 27.05 16.51
C THR A 88 13.91 25.59 16.51
N TYR A 89 14.40 24.78 17.45
CA TYR A 89 13.97 23.39 17.61
C TYR A 89 12.45 23.27 17.78
N ASN A 90 11.89 23.96 18.78
CA ASN A 90 10.47 23.88 19.09
C ASN A 90 9.60 24.36 17.93
N LYS A 91 10.01 25.45 17.27
CA LYS A 91 9.34 25.98 16.08
C LYS A 91 9.30 24.93 14.97
N VAL A 92 10.45 24.43 14.54
CA VAL A 92 10.54 23.46 13.44
C VAL A 92 9.80 22.17 13.79
N LEU A 93 9.91 21.69 15.04
CA LEU A 93 9.19 20.50 15.49
C LEU A 93 7.67 20.69 15.33
N SER A 94 7.13 21.82 15.79
CA SER A 94 5.69 22.14 15.66
C SER A 94 5.19 22.20 14.22
N GLU A 95 6.05 22.57 13.27
CA GLU A 95 5.69 22.67 11.85
C GLU A 95 5.74 21.29 11.16
N VAL A 96 6.60 20.40 11.64
CA VAL A 96 6.83 19.08 11.05
C VAL A 96 5.87 18.02 11.61
N ASP A 97 5.40 18.18 12.85
CA ASP A 97 4.47 17.24 13.49
C ASP A 97 3.17 16.99 12.70
N PRO A 98 2.48 18.02 12.15
CA PRO A 98 1.32 17.82 11.30
C PRO A 98 1.63 16.99 10.04
N ILE A 99 2.83 17.15 9.46
CA ILE A 99 3.27 16.41 8.28
C ILE A 99 3.47 14.93 8.65
N LYS A 100 4.11 14.65 9.80
CA LYS A 100 4.25 13.28 10.34
C LYS A 100 2.88 12.61 10.49
N GLN A 101 1.91 13.34 11.04
CA GLN A 101 0.56 12.82 11.26
C GLN A 101 -0.16 12.55 9.92
N ALA A 102 -0.11 13.48 8.97
CA ALA A 102 -0.69 13.30 7.64
C ALA A 102 -0.11 12.07 6.92
N LEU A 103 1.21 11.87 6.96
CA LEU A 103 1.87 10.70 6.38
C LEU A 103 1.44 9.38 7.04
N LYS A 104 1.20 9.40 8.36
CA LYS A 104 0.69 8.23 9.09
C LYS A 104 -0.73 7.88 8.66
N ASP A 105 -1.59 8.90 8.51
CA ASP A 105 -2.98 8.74 8.11
C ASP A 105 -3.10 8.26 6.66
N GLU A 106 -2.28 8.79 5.76
CA GLU A 106 -2.20 8.34 4.37
C GLU A 106 -1.76 6.88 4.29
N LYS A 107 -0.74 6.47 5.05
CA LYS A 107 -0.29 5.08 5.10
C LYS A 107 -1.39 4.14 5.60
N ALA A 108 -2.18 4.57 6.58
CA ALA A 108 -3.32 3.80 7.08
C ALA A 108 -4.41 3.65 6.01
N LYS A 109 -4.75 4.74 5.30
CA LYS A 109 -5.70 4.71 4.17
C LYS A 109 -5.23 3.78 3.05
N ASN A 110 -3.96 3.85 2.66
CA ASN A 110 -3.39 2.99 1.61
C ASN A 110 -3.44 1.51 1.98
N LYS A 111 -3.19 1.17 3.26
CA LYS A 111 -3.36 -0.21 3.75
C LYS A 111 -4.80 -0.69 3.60
N SER A 112 -5.77 0.14 3.97
CA SER A 112 -7.20 -0.18 3.83
C SER A 112 -7.60 -0.34 2.36
N TYR A 113 -7.09 0.53 1.47
CA TYR A 113 -7.35 0.44 0.03
C TYR A 113 -6.82 -0.86 -0.58
N LEU A 114 -5.60 -1.28 -0.22
CA LEU A 114 -5.05 -2.57 -0.67
C LEU A 114 -5.90 -3.76 -0.22
N GLN A 115 -6.43 -3.72 1.01
CA GLN A 115 -7.34 -4.76 1.49
C GLN A 115 -8.65 -4.81 0.68
N LEU A 116 -9.21 -3.65 0.35
CA LEU A 116 -10.42 -3.55 -0.46
C LEU A 116 -10.19 -4.06 -1.89
N LEU A 117 -9.03 -3.76 -2.49
CA LEU A 117 -8.66 -4.32 -3.80
C LEU A 117 -8.59 -5.85 -3.78
N GLY A 118 -8.01 -6.43 -2.72
CA GLY A 118 -7.97 -7.89 -2.55
C GLY A 118 -9.38 -8.50 -2.42
N GLN A 119 -10.27 -7.84 -1.67
CA GLN A 119 -11.67 -8.27 -1.55
C GLN A 119 -12.42 -8.18 -2.89
N ASN A 120 -12.21 -7.10 -3.66
CA ASN A 120 -12.83 -6.95 -4.97
C ASN A 120 -12.39 -8.03 -5.96
N ALA A 121 -11.11 -8.41 -5.96
CA ALA A 121 -10.62 -9.50 -6.80
C ALA A 121 -11.27 -10.85 -6.43
N LEU A 122 -11.45 -11.13 -5.14
CA LEU A 122 -12.15 -12.33 -4.68
C LEU A 122 -13.62 -12.33 -5.10
N LEU A 123 -14.29 -11.19 -4.93
CA LEU A 123 -15.69 -11.02 -5.33
C LEU A 123 -15.88 -11.22 -6.84
N GLN A 124 -14.93 -10.75 -7.67
CA GLN A 124 -14.95 -11.01 -9.11
C GLN A 124 -14.85 -12.49 -9.42
N SER A 125 -13.92 -13.22 -8.80
CA SER A 125 -13.83 -14.68 -8.99
C SER A 125 -15.08 -15.43 -8.54
N MET A 126 -15.75 -14.96 -7.47
CA MET A 126 -17.03 -15.52 -7.03
C MET A 126 -18.15 -15.23 -8.04
N LEU A 127 -18.17 -14.03 -8.62
CA LEU A 127 -19.14 -13.63 -9.64
C LEU A 127 -18.99 -14.48 -10.90
N ASP A 128 -17.76 -14.73 -11.35
CA ASP A 128 -17.47 -15.56 -12.53
C ASP A 128 -18.01 -16.98 -12.33
N LYS A 129 -17.71 -17.60 -11.18
CA LYS A 129 -18.24 -18.94 -10.85
C LYS A 129 -19.77 -18.98 -10.81
N ALA A 130 -20.39 -17.98 -10.19
CA ALA A 130 -21.84 -17.90 -10.13
C ALA A 130 -22.47 -17.74 -11.53
N ASN A 131 -21.82 -16.97 -12.42
CA ASN A 131 -22.25 -16.84 -13.80
C ASN A 131 -22.12 -18.17 -14.56
N ASP A 132 -21.00 -18.88 -14.40
CA ASP A 132 -20.80 -20.20 -15.01
C ASP A 132 -21.87 -21.21 -14.54
N GLU A 133 -22.23 -21.20 -13.26
CA GLU A 133 -23.29 -22.05 -12.70
C GLU A 133 -24.68 -21.72 -13.31
N VAL A 134 -24.99 -20.44 -13.47
CA VAL A 134 -26.25 -19.98 -14.08
C VAL A 134 -26.32 -20.34 -15.56
N GLU A 135 -25.23 -20.17 -16.32
CA GLU A 135 -25.16 -20.51 -17.74
C GLU A 135 -25.37 -22.00 -17.96
N ASN A 136 -24.67 -22.84 -17.20
CA ASN A 136 -24.86 -24.29 -17.22
C ASN A 136 -26.33 -24.67 -16.91
N SER A 137 -26.93 -24.06 -15.88
CA SER A 137 -28.35 -24.30 -15.54
C SER A 137 -29.31 -23.92 -16.68
N GLY A 138 -29.01 -22.83 -17.40
CA GLY A 138 -29.73 -22.42 -18.60
C GLY A 138 -29.65 -23.46 -19.73
N GLU A 139 -28.46 -23.96 -20.03
CA GLU A 139 -28.27 -25.02 -21.03
C GLU A 139 -29.03 -26.30 -20.68
N TYR A 140 -28.98 -26.74 -19.41
CA TYR A 140 -29.74 -27.90 -18.95
C TYR A 140 -31.25 -27.69 -19.14
N ARG A 141 -31.74 -26.48 -18.84
CA ARG A 141 -33.15 -26.13 -19.03
C ARG A 141 -33.55 -26.16 -20.51
N GLU A 142 -32.71 -25.65 -21.41
CA GLU A 142 -33.00 -25.64 -22.85
C GLU A 142 -32.98 -27.05 -23.47
N LYS A 143 -31.97 -27.88 -23.11
CA LYS A 143 -31.91 -29.30 -23.50
C LYS A 143 -33.17 -30.04 -23.05
N TYR A 144 -33.60 -29.82 -21.80
CA TYR A 144 -34.81 -30.43 -21.26
C TYR A 144 -36.08 -30.01 -22.02
N ILE A 145 -36.25 -28.72 -22.32
CA ILE A 145 -37.41 -28.22 -23.09
C ILE A 145 -37.47 -28.86 -24.48
N LYS A 146 -36.35 -28.91 -25.21
CA LYS A 146 -36.29 -29.52 -26.55
C LYS A 146 -36.65 -31.01 -26.51
N ALA A 147 -36.12 -31.76 -25.54
CA ALA A 147 -36.45 -33.17 -25.36
C ALA A 147 -37.94 -33.38 -25.10
N ASN A 148 -38.54 -32.53 -24.27
CA ASN A 148 -39.95 -32.65 -23.87
C ASN A 148 -40.91 -32.36 -25.05
N VAL A 149 -40.61 -31.36 -25.88
CA VAL A 149 -41.37 -31.07 -27.11
C VAL A 149 -41.31 -32.26 -28.08
N ARG A 150 -40.13 -32.87 -28.24
CA ARG A 150 -39.95 -34.05 -29.10
C ARG A 150 -40.72 -35.26 -28.61
N LEU A 151 -40.72 -35.50 -27.29
CA LEU A 151 -41.53 -36.55 -26.65
C LEU A 151 -43.03 -36.35 -26.89
N GLN A 152 -43.53 -35.12 -26.80
CA GLN A 152 -44.94 -34.83 -27.10
C GLN A 152 -45.29 -35.10 -28.57
N HIS A 153 -44.43 -34.71 -29.50
CA HIS A 153 -44.61 -35.01 -30.92
C HIS A 153 -44.68 -36.51 -31.17
N LEU A 154 -43.78 -37.28 -30.57
CA LEU A 154 -43.73 -38.74 -30.68
C LEU A 154 -44.98 -39.41 -30.08
N LYS A 155 -45.46 -38.95 -28.92
CA LYS A 155 -46.74 -39.41 -28.35
C LYS A 155 -47.88 -39.21 -29.34
N GLY A 156 -47.91 -38.08 -30.04
CA GLY A 156 -48.87 -37.82 -31.11
C GLY A 156 -48.76 -38.80 -32.29
N LEU A 157 -47.53 -39.15 -32.72
CA LEU A 157 -47.29 -40.14 -33.77
C LEU A 157 -47.70 -41.56 -33.37
N ILE A 158 -47.40 -41.96 -32.13
CA ILE A 158 -47.76 -43.27 -31.57
C ILE A 158 -49.28 -43.38 -31.44
N LEU A 159 -49.96 -42.34 -30.94
CA LEU A 159 -51.43 -42.28 -30.86
C LEU A 159 -52.10 -42.36 -32.24
N LYS A 160 -51.42 -41.91 -33.31
CA LYS A 160 -51.87 -42.03 -34.71
C LYS A 160 -51.54 -43.40 -35.36
N LYS A 161 -51.03 -44.40 -34.62
CA LYS A 161 -50.70 -45.76 -35.08
C LYS A 161 -49.67 -45.86 -36.22
N GLN A 162 -48.58 -45.07 -36.20
CA GLN A 162 -47.46 -45.24 -37.14
C GLN A 162 -46.17 -45.75 -36.46
N SER A 163 -45.95 -47.05 -36.62
CA SER A 163 -44.74 -47.89 -36.45
C SER A 163 -43.90 -47.82 -35.15
N ILE A 164 -43.82 -48.99 -34.50
CA ILE A 164 -42.87 -49.36 -33.42
C ILE A 164 -41.39 -49.17 -33.84
N SER A 165 -41.13 -49.18 -35.16
CA SER A 165 -39.81 -48.95 -35.76
C SER A 165 -39.23 -47.57 -35.39
N ALA A 166 -40.05 -46.51 -35.46
CA ALA A 166 -39.60 -45.15 -35.16
C ALA A 166 -39.20 -44.96 -33.68
N ALA A 167 -39.84 -45.68 -32.76
CA ALA A 167 -39.53 -45.62 -31.34
C ALA A 167 -38.20 -46.33 -30.99
N LYS A 168 -37.85 -47.41 -31.71
CA LYS A 168 -36.60 -48.16 -31.47
C LYS A 168 -35.35 -47.39 -31.88
N ASN A 169 -35.38 -46.70 -33.03
CA ASN A 169 -34.23 -45.93 -33.50
C ASN A 169 -33.89 -44.76 -32.56
N PHE A 170 -34.89 -44.13 -31.94
CA PHE A 170 -34.66 -43.01 -31.03
C PHE A 170 -34.12 -43.44 -29.66
N ILE A 171 -34.47 -44.64 -29.17
CA ILE A 171 -33.88 -45.19 -27.93
C ILE A 171 -32.37 -45.39 -28.13
N ALA A 172 -31.95 -45.89 -29.29
CA ALA A 172 -30.55 -46.04 -29.63
C ALA A 172 -29.80 -44.69 -29.71
N GLU A 173 -30.45 -43.64 -30.25
CA GLU A 173 -29.86 -42.29 -30.29
C GLU A 173 -29.72 -41.63 -28.90
N LEU A 174 -30.65 -41.90 -27.97
CA LEU A 174 -30.57 -41.37 -26.59
C LEU A 174 -29.49 -42.04 -25.74
N GLU A 175 -29.14 -43.30 -26.04
CA GLU A 175 -28.04 -44.00 -25.37
C GLU A 175 -26.67 -43.41 -25.75
N LEU A 176 -26.54 -42.85 -26.96
CA LEU A 176 -25.33 -42.17 -27.44
C LEU A 176 -25.12 -40.76 -26.86
N ILE A 177 -26.16 -40.13 -26.30
CA ILE A 177 -26.06 -38.78 -25.69
C ILE A 177 -25.60 -38.86 -24.21
N LYS A 178 -25.44 -40.08 -23.66
CA LYS A 178 -25.01 -40.32 -22.27
C LYS A 178 -23.49 -40.52 -22.10
N GLU A 179 -22.72 -40.58 -23.18
CA GLU A 179 -21.24 -40.54 -23.19
C GLU A 179 -20.74 -39.11 -23.48
#